data_AF-A0A7V6IUP9-F1
#
_entry.id   AF-A0A7V6IUP9-F1
#
_cell.length_a   1.000
_cell.length_b   1.000
_cell.length_c   1.000
_cell.angle_alpha   90.00
_cell.angle_beta   90.00
_cell.angle_gamma   90.00
#
_symmetry.space_group_name_H-M   'P 1'
#
loop_
_entity.id
_entity.type
_entity.pdbx_description
1 polymer ?
#
loop_
_entity_poly.entity_id
_entity_poly.type
_entity_poly.pdbx_seq_one_letter_code
_entity_poly.pdbx_strand_id
1 'polypeptide(L)'
;MSKEKKLKIDETKKETPFYYETIGFIAIIFVIIIFGQLGRIGQILNIFFMVAFGDWYWLTVIFILFFGLSNILTHQRFDFRNQRYIGYLICTLGLIILSHFSLHKAIINDTTGQSYLSLTWNHYKNFITSSNPDAYRTLGGGIIGGFIFFIIYYLLGTIGITIVSVIIIILGFAMIINKSVVDISKYVFARLKDVKKITGSFNRYFKY
;
A
#
# COMPACT_ATOMS: atom_id res chain seq x y z
N MET A 1 -54.64 22.88 20.03
CA MET A 1 -53.67 22.02 19.30
C MET A 1 -52.95 22.85 18.26
N SER A 2 -51.66 23.18 18.44
CA SER A 2 -50.72 23.38 17.32
C SER A 2 -49.27 23.46 17.80
N LYS A 3 -48.56 22.34 17.56
CA LYS A 3 -47.13 22.21 17.24
C LYS A 3 -46.10 22.89 18.16
N GLU A 4 -45.79 22.25 19.28
CA GLU A 4 -44.45 22.32 19.86
C GLU A 4 -43.42 21.85 18.83
N LYS A 5 -42.54 22.77 18.45
CA LYS A 5 -41.39 22.51 17.58
C LYS A 5 -40.38 21.71 18.40
N LYS A 6 -40.46 20.38 18.32
CA LYS A 6 -39.44 19.49 18.90
C LYS A 6 -38.07 19.87 18.32
N LEU A 7 -37.26 20.56 19.13
CA LEU A 7 -35.83 20.70 18.92
C LEU A 7 -35.26 19.28 18.90
N LYS A 8 -34.91 18.78 17.71
CA LYS A 8 -34.01 17.64 17.59
C LYS A 8 -32.66 18.14 18.12
N ILE A 9 -32.44 17.93 19.42
CA ILE A 9 -31.10 17.94 19.99
C ILE A 9 -30.43 16.75 19.35
N ASP A 10 -29.67 17.01 18.29
CA ASP A 10 -28.72 16.07 17.75
C ASP A 10 -27.71 15.83 18.87
N GLU A 11 -27.90 14.75 19.64
CA GLU A 11 -26.92 14.26 20.59
C GLU A 11 -25.72 13.72 19.79
N THR A 12 -25.02 14.62 19.10
CA THR A 12 -23.66 14.36 18.65
C THR A 12 -22.85 14.19 19.91
N LYS A 13 -22.67 12.94 20.35
CA LYS A 13 -21.67 12.53 21.34
C LYS A 13 -20.42 13.34 21.04
N LYS A 14 -20.11 14.31 21.90
CA LYS A 14 -18.83 15.01 21.90
C LYS A 14 -17.80 13.94 22.26
N GLU A 15 -17.37 13.17 21.27
CA GLU A 15 -16.20 12.32 21.42
C GLU A 15 -15.07 13.25 21.81
N THR A 16 -14.62 13.07 23.04
CA THR A 16 -13.67 13.96 23.67
C THR A 16 -12.37 13.92 22.87
N PRO A 17 -11.66 15.05 22.70
CA PRO A 17 -10.37 15.09 21.98
C PRO A 17 -9.37 14.04 22.49
N PHE A 18 -9.49 13.66 23.77
CA PHE A 18 -8.75 12.59 24.42
C PHE A 18 -8.87 11.20 23.77
N TYR A 19 -10.02 10.88 23.17
CA TYR A 19 -10.23 9.58 22.50
C TYR A 19 -9.36 9.44 21.25
N TYR A 20 -9.30 10.49 20.42
CA TYR A 20 -8.49 10.49 19.19
C TYR A 20 -6.99 10.49 19.46
N GLU A 21 -6.56 11.22 20.50
CA GLU A 21 -5.18 11.17 20.97
C GLU A 21 -4.79 9.76 21.41
N THR A 22 -5.65 9.09 22.17
CA THR A 22 -5.40 7.72 22.65
C THR A 22 -5.23 6.74 21.49
N ILE A 23 -6.10 6.79 20.47
CA ILE A 23 -5.98 5.96 19.26
C ILE A 23 -4.65 6.24 18.54
N GLY A 24 -4.28 7.52 18.44
CA GLY A 24 -3.02 7.94 17.83
C GLY A 24 -1.80 7.37 18.54
N PHE A 25 -1.75 7.46 19.87
CA PHE A 25 -0.67 6.87 20.68
C PHE A 25 -0.61 5.34 20.55
N ILE A 26 -1.76 4.66 20.56
CA ILE A 26 -1.82 3.21 20.36
C ILE A 26 -1.25 2.84 18.99
N ALA A 27 -1.62 3.56 17.93
CA ALA A 27 -1.09 3.32 16.59
C ALA A 27 0.43 3.50 16.52
N ILE A 28 0.99 4.53 17.17
CA ILE A 28 2.44 4.75 17.22
C ILE A 28 3.14 3.60 17.97
N ILE A 29 2.62 3.21 19.15
CA ILE A 29 3.17 2.09 19.92
C ILE A 29 3.14 0.81 19.09
N PHE A 30 2.05 0.56 18.37
CA PHE A 30 1.89 -0.60 17.50
C PHE A 30 2.94 -0.64 16.38
N VAL A 31 3.20 0.50 15.74
CA VAL A 31 4.25 0.63 14.72
C VAL A 31 5.64 0.34 15.30
N ILE A 32 5.94 0.85 16.50
CA ILE A 32 7.22 0.62 17.18
C ILE A 32 7.37 -0.87 17.53
N ILE A 33 6.30 -1.53 17.98
CA ILE A 33 6.30 -2.97 18.27
C ILE A 33 6.61 -3.80 17.01
N ILE A 34 6.01 -3.44 15.87
CA ILE A 34 6.20 -4.14 14.59
C ILE A 34 7.62 -3.94 14.04
N PHE A 35 8.06 -2.69 13.90
CA PHE A 35 9.39 -2.39 13.33
C PHE A 35 10.52 -2.76 14.27
N GLY A 36 10.35 -2.52 15.57
CA GLY A 36 11.32 -2.89 16.60
C GLY A 36 11.31 -4.37 16.96
N GLN A 37 10.37 -5.15 16.41
CA GLN A 37 10.18 -6.58 16.73
C GLN A 37 10.21 -6.83 18.25
N LEU A 38 9.53 -5.96 19.01
CA LEU A 38 9.63 -5.94 20.47
C LEU A 38 9.00 -7.19 21.08
N GLY A 39 9.85 -8.06 21.63
CA GLY A 39 9.46 -9.33 22.22
C GLY A 39 8.79 -10.29 21.22
N ARG A 40 8.17 -11.35 21.76
CA ARG A 40 7.48 -12.36 20.94
C ARG A 40 6.29 -11.78 20.18
N ILE A 41 5.58 -10.84 20.79
CA ILE A 41 4.40 -10.20 20.19
C ILE A 41 4.80 -9.42 18.93
N GLY A 42 5.86 -8.60 19.01
CA GLY A 42 6.35 -7.83 17.87
C GLY A 42 6.84 -8.70 16.71
N GLN A 43 7.54 -9.79 17.01
CA GLN A 43 7.97 -10.76 16.00
C GLN A 43 6.80 -11.41 15.27
N ILE A 44 5.79 -11.89 16.02
CA ILE A 44 4.59 -12.50 15.44
C ILE A 44 3.82 -11.49 14.58
N LEU A 45 3.65 -10.26 15.08
CA LEU A 45 3.01 -9.19 14.34
C LEU A 45 3.76 -8.84 13.06
N ASN A 46 5.09 -8.75 13.12
CA ASN A 46 5.92 -8.48 11.94
C ASN A 46 5.71 -9.57 10.87
N ILE A 47 5.84 -10.85 11.25
CA ILE A 47 5.58 -11.98 10.36
C ILE A 47 4.16 -11.93 9.78
N PHE A 48 3.16 -11.60 10.60
CA PHE A 48 1.78 -11.45 10.15
C PHE A 48 1.64 -10.38 9.05
N PHE A 49 2.24 -9.20 9.26
CA PHE A 49 2.22 -8.13 8.27
C PHE A 49 2.99 -8.50 6.99
N MET A 50 4.13 -9.18 7.12
CA MET A 50 4.90 -9.70 5.98
C MET A 50 4.13 -10.75 5.18
N VAL A 51 3.41 -11.66 5.85
CA VAL A 51 2.59 -12.67 5.17
C VAL A 51 1.35 -12.03 4.53
N ALA A 52 0.74 -11.03 5.17
CA ALA A 52 -0.46 -10.37 4.64
C ALA A 52 -0.17 -9.48 3.43
N PHE A 53 0.85 -8.61 3.53
CA PHE A 53 1.17 -7.57 2.54
C PHE A 53 2.43 -7.85 1.71
N GLY A 54 3.17 -8.91 2.02
CA GLY A 54 4.38 -9.32 1.32
C GLY A 54 5.57 -8.44 1.65
N ASP A 55 6.43 -8.24 0.64
CA ASP A 55 7.66 -7.46 0.75
C ASP A 55 7.39 -5.96 1.00
N TRP A 56 6.17 -5.51 0.71
CA TRP A 56 5.72 -4.13 0.85
C TRP A 56 4.99 -3.85 2.17
N TYR A 57 5.09 -4.73 3.16
CA TYR A 57 4.42 -4.55 4.46
C TYR A 57 4.75 -3.22 5.14
N TRP A 58 5.97 -2.72 4.96
CA TRP A 58 6.44 -1.46 5.54
C TRP A 58 5.63 -0.26 5.04
N LEU A 59 5.08 -0.29 3.82
CA LEU A 59 4.18 0.75 3.34
C LEU A 59 2.92 0.80 4.22
N THR A 60 2.28 -0.34 4.46
CA THR A 60 1.11 -0.42 5.35
C THR A 60 1.43 0.05 6.76
N VAL A 61 2.60 -0.33 7.31
CA VAL A 61 3.01 0.09 8.66
C VAL A 61 3.24 1.61 8.73
N ILE A 62 3.87 2.21 7.73
CA ILE A 62 4.04 3.67 7.64
C ILE A 62 2.69 4.38 7.50
N PHE A 63 1.74 3.79 6.77
CA PHE A 63 0.39 4.33 6.68
C PHE A 63 -0.32 4.35 8.03
N ILE A 64 -0.18 3.29 8.83
CA ILE A 64 -0.69 3.23 10.22
C ILE A 64 -0.02 4.32 11.08
N LEU A 65 1.28 4.54 10.91
CA LEU A 65 2.00 5.62 11.61
C LEU A 65 1.44 6.99 11.24
N PHE A 66 1.28 7.27 9.95
CA PHE A 66 0.73 8.53 9.45
C PHE A 66 -0.72 8.74 9.93
N PHE A 67 -1.52 7.67 9.93
CA PHE A 67 -2.86 7.66 10.49
C PHE A 67 -2.84 8.03 11.99
N GLY A 68 -1.95 7.42 12.77
CA GLY A 68 -1.79 7.72 14.20
C GLY A 68 -1.42 9.18 14.44
N LEU A 69 -0.39 9.68 13.74
CA LEU A 69 0.05 11.07 13.83
C LEU A 69 -1.05 12.05 13.43
N SER A 70 -1.80 11.75 12.36
CA SER A 70 -2.90 12.61 11.91
C SER A 70 -3.98 12.74 12.99
N ASN A 71 -4.40 11.64 13.62
CA ASN A 71 -5.41 11.68 14.68
C ASN A 71 -4.96 12.51 15.90
N ILE A 72 -3.67 12.48 16.26
CA ILE A 72 -3.11 13.30 17.34
C ILE A 72 -3.14 14.78 16.95
N LEU A 73 -2.69 15.14 15.74
CA LEU A 73 -2.56 16.54 15.33
C LEU A 73 -3.89 17.22 15.06
N THR A 74 -4.86 16.51 14.48
CA THR A 74 -6.14 17.12 14.08
C THR A 74 -7.23 17.00 15.14
N HIS A 75 -7.05 16.19 16.21
CA HIS A 75 -8.05 15.90 17.24
C HIS A 75 -9.46 15.57 16.69
N GLN A 76 -9.50 15.01 15.48
CA GLN A 76 -10.70 14.71 14.72
C GLN A 76 -10.56 13.33 14.12
N ARG A 77 -11.71 12.69 13.84
CA ARG A 77 -11.76 11.42 13.11
C ARG A 77 -10.97 11.54 11.83
N PHE A 78 -10.07 10.59 11.61
CA PHE A 78 -9.42 10.44 10.32
C PHE A 78 -10.47 10.29 9.21
N ASP A 79 -10.47 11.23 8.26
CA ASP A 79 -11.42 11.18 7.15
C ASP A 79 -10.93 10.17 6.10
N PHE A 80 -11.43 8.95 6.19
CA PHE A 80 -11.19 7.88 5.21
C PHE A 80 -11.69 8.22 3.80
N ARG A 81 -12.49 9.28 3.62
CA ARG A 81 -12.94 9.74 2.30
C ARG A 81 -11.96 10.69 1.62
N ASN A 82 -10.89 11.09 2.30
CA ASN A 82 -9.88 11.92 1.68
C ASN A 82 -9.23 11.17 0.51
N GLN A 83 -9.36 11.75 -0.68
CA GLN A 83 -8.88 11.21 -1.95
C GLN A 83 -7.40 10.83 -1.91
N ARG A 84 -6.58 11.52 -1.12
CA ARG A 84 -5.15 11.23 -0.98
C ARG A 84 -4.89 9.88 -0.30
N TYR A 85 -5.68 9.53 0.73
CA TYR A 85 -5.55 8.28 1.45
C TYR A 85 -6.05 7.11 0.61
N ILE A 86 -7.16 7.29 -0.10
CA ILE A 86 -7.66 6.30 -1.06
C ILE A 86 -6.61 6.07 -2.16
N GLY A 87 -6.02 7.15 -2.69
CA GLY A 87 -4.95 7.07 -3.67
C GLY A 87 -3.73 6.30 -3.17
N TYR A 88 -3.33 6.53 -1.92
CA TYR A 88 -2.27 5.75 -1.27
C TYR A 88 -2.60 4.26 -1.22
N LEU A 89 -3.78 3.89 -0.71
CA LEU A 89 -4.20 2.48 -0.62
C LEU A 89 -4.30 1.80 -1.99
N ILE A 90 -4.81 2.50 -3.01
CA ILE A 90 -4.87 1.98 -4.37
C ILE A 90 -3.46 1.79 -4.94
N CYS A 91 -2.55 2.75 -4.71
CA CYS A 91 -1.18 2.65 -5.16
C CYS A 91 -0.44 1.49 -4.49
N THR A 92 -0.58 1.32 -3.17
CA THR A 92 0.04 0.19 -2.45
C THR A 92 -0.55 -1.15 -2.93
N LEU A 93 -1.85 -1.23 -3.16
CA LEU A 93 -2.50 -2.41 -3.71
C LEU A 93 -1.95 -2.77 -5.10
N GLY A 94 -1.79 -1.79 -5.99
CA GLY A 94 -1.17 -2.01 -7.31
C GLY A 94 0.28 -2.53 -7.22
N LEU A 95 1.09 -1.97 -6.30
CA LEU A 95 2.46 -2.44 -6.04
C LEU A 95 2.48 -3.88 -5.50
N ILE A 96 1.61 -4.19 -4.56
CA ILE A 96 1.50 -5.51 -3.94
C ILE A 96 1.12 -6.56 -5.00
N ILE A 97 0.15 -6.27 -5.88
CA ILE A 97 -0.23 -7.17 -6.98
C ILE A 97 0.95 -7.39 -7.93
N LEU A 98 1.64 -6.31 -8.33
CA LEU A 98 2.78 -6.39 -9.24
C LEU A 98 3.94 -7.18 -8.62
N SER A 99 4.19 -7.00 -7.32
CA SER A 99 5.20 -7.74 -6.57
C SER A 99 4.91 -9.25 -6.55
N HIS A 100 3.63 -9.61 -6.42
CA HIS A 100 3.21 -11.01 -6.41
C HIS A 100 3.46 -11.71 -7.76
N PHE A 101 3.50 -10.97 -8.88
CA PHE A 101 3.88 -11.53 -10.18
C PHE A 101 5.31 -12.08 -10.20
N SER A 102 6.24 -11.42 -9.50
CA SER A 102 7.62 -11.90 -9.37
C SER A 102 7.68 -13.22 -8.61
N LEU A 103 6.88 -13.34 -7.54
CA LEU A 103 6.75 -14.57 -6.78
C LEU A 103 6.15 -15.71 -7.63
N HIS A 104 5.08 -15.41 -8.37
CA HIS A 104 4.44 -16.37 -9.28
C HIS A 104 5.44 -16.94 -10.30
N LYS A 105 6.31 -16.10 -10.89
CA LYS A 105 7.36 -16.56 -11.81
C LYS A 105 8.38 -17.47 -11.13
N ALA A 106 8.79 -17.14 -9.91
CA ALA A 106 9.74 -17.96 -9.15
C ALA A 106 9.16 -19.34 -8.81
N ILE A 107 7.90 -19.37 -8.36
CA ILE A 107 7.25 -20.60 -7.89
C ILE A 107 6.85 -21.54 -9.05
N ILE A 108 6.31 -21.00 -10.16
CA ILE A 108 5.81 -21.84 -11.26
C ILE A 108 6.95 -22.50 -12.05
N ASN A 109 8.10 -21.84 -12.17
CA ASN A 109 9.24 -22.41 -12.88
C ASN A 109 9.85 -23.63 -12.15
N ASP A 110 9.67 -23.73 -10.83
CA ASP A 110 10.30 -24.76 -10.00
C ASP A 110 9.45 -26.03 -9.82
N THR A 111 8.16 -26.03 -10.17
CA THR A 111 7.29 -27.19 -9.86
C THR A 111 6.20 -27.45 -10.91
N THR A 112 6.33 -28.58 -11.62
CA THR A 112 5.31 -29.09 -12.54
C THR A 112 4.28 -29.94 -11.79
N GLY A 113 2.99 -29.59 -11.88
CA GLY A 113 1.88 -30.48 -11.49
C GLY A 113 1.12 -30.17 -10.19
N GLN A 114 1.50 -29.13 -9.43
CA GLN A 114 0.74 -28.68 -8.26
C GLN A 114 -0.13 -27.45 -8.57
N SER A 115 -1.24 -27.29 -7.83
CA SER A 115 -2.06 -26.08 -7.95
C SER A 115 -1.28 -24.85 -7.47
N TYR A 116 -1.43 -23.73 -8.17
CA TYR A 116 -0.77 -22.46 -7.83
C TYR A 116 -1.02 -22.03 -6.36
N LEU A 117 -2.25 -22.19 -5.90
CA LEU A 117 -2.65 -21.89 -4.51
C LEU A 117 -1.91 -22.78 -3.50
N SER A 118 -1.76 -24.07 -3.81
CA SER A 118 -1.04 -25.01 -2.95
C SER A 118 0.45 -24.66 -2.86
N LEU A 119 1.07 -24.33 -4.00
CA LEU A 119 2.49 -23.92 -4.04
C LEU A 119 2.72 -22.63 -3.26
N THR A 120 1.86 -21.63 -3.47
CA THR A 120 1.91 -20.34 -2.78
C THR A 120 1.73 -20.53 -1.27
N TRP A 121 0.76 -21.35 -0.85
CA TRP A 121 0.54 -21.67 0.56
C TRP A 121 1.73 -22.39 1.20
N ASN A 122 2.32 -23.36 0.49
CA ASN A 122 3.51 -24.06 0.97
C ASN A 122 4.70 -23.10 1.13
N HIS A 123 4.87 -22.14 0.21
CA HIS A 123 5.90 -21.11 0.33
C HIS A 123 5.71 -20.25 1.59
N TYR A 124 4.49 -19.75 1.84
CA TYR A 124 4.20 -18.99 3.06
C TYR A 124 4.35 -19.84 4.34
N LYS A 125 3.93 -21.09 4.31
CA LYS A 125 4.10 -22.02 5.45
C LYS A 125 5.59 -22.21 5.76
N ASN A 126 6.40 -22.44 4.74
CA ASN A 126 7.85 -22.61 4.88
C ASN A 126 8.49 -21.35 5.45
N PHE A 127 8.09 -20.16 4.98
CA PHE A 127 8.54 -18.88 5.56
C PHE A 127 8.21 -18.77 7.06
N ILE A 128 6.98 -19.10 7.47
CA ILE A 128 6.54 -19.00 8.88
C ILE A 128 7.27 -20.01 9.77
N THR A 129 7.52 -21.22 9.27
CA THR A 129 8.16 -22.30 10.06
C THR A 129 9.69 -22.26 10.03
N SER A 130 10.29 -21.53 9.09
CA SER A 130 11.74 -21.50 8.95
C SER A 130 12.38 -20.69 10.06
N SER A 131 13.45 -21.25 10.64
CA SER A 131 14.31 -20.54 11.59
C SER A 131 15.18 -19.46 10.91
N ASN A 132 15.24 -19.43 9.58
CA ASN A 132 15.95 -18.42 8.77
C ASN A 132 14.99 -17.77 7.76
N PRO A 133 14.22 -16.74 8.16
CA PRO A 133 13.29 -16.03 7.28
C PRO A 133 13.97 -15.44 6.02
N ASP A 134 15.25 -15.07 6.15
CA ASP A 134 16.05 -14.48 5.06
C ASP A 134 16.30 -15.45 3.89
N ALA A 135 16.15 -16.76 4.10
CA ALA A 135 16.28 -17.75 3.03
C ALA A 135 15.09 -17.73 2.05
N TYR A 136 13.94 -17.20 2.47
CA TYR A 136 12.70 -17.11 1.67
C TYR A 136 12.40 -15.65 1.30
N ARG A 137 13.46 -14.95 0.86
CA ARG A 137 13.62 -13.49 0.79
C ARG A 137 12.60 -12.71 -0.06
N THR A 138 11.66 -13.37 -0.72
CA THR A 138 10.62 -12.74 -1.53
C THR A 138 9.28 -13.36 -1.18
N LEU A 139 8.45 -12.57 -0.50
CA LEU A 139 7.05 -12.87 -0.18
C LEU A 139 6.10 -12.24 -1.20
N GLY A 140 6.63 -11.47 -2.15
CA GLY A 140 5.87 -10.84 -3.23
C GLY A 140 4.85 -9.86 -2.68
N GLY A 141 3.58 -10.10 -3.00
CA GLY A 141 2.44 -9.31 -2.52
C GLY A 141 1.72 -9.86 -1.29
N GLY A 142 2.26 -10.88 -0.62
CA GLY A 142 1.55 -11.53 0.49
C GLY A 142 0.28 -12.24 0.03
N ILE A 143 -0.54 -12.65 1.00
CA ILE A 143 -1.83 -13.31 0.77
C ILE A 143 -2.82 -12.37 0.08
N ILE A 144 -2.86 -11.09 0.47
CA ILE A 144 -3.79 -10.11 -0.10
C ILE A 144 -3.47 -9.88 -1.58
N GLY A 145 -2.19 -9.66 -1.89
CA GLY A 145 -1.71 -9.53 -3.27
C GLY A 145 -1.94 -10.79 -4.07
N GLY A 146 -1.68 -11.97 -3.50
CA GLY A 146 -1.85 -13.25 -4.16
C GLY A 146 -3.29 -13.56 -4.52
N PHE A 147 -4.23 -13.23 -3.64
CA PHE A 147 -5.65 -13.42 -3.90
C PHE A 147 -6.14 -12.55 -5.08
N ILE A 148 -5.81 -11.25 -5.06
CA ILE A 148 -6.20 -10.33 -6.15
C ILE A 148 -5.46 -10.68 -7.44
N PHE A 149 -4.17 -11.02 -7.33
CA PHE A 149 -3.36 -11.49 -8.45
C PHE A 149 -4.00 -12.71 -9.11
N PHE A 150 -4.42 -13.72 -8.34
CA PHE A 150 -5.02 -14.94 -8.86
C PHE A 150 -6.27 -14.63 -9.69
N ILE A 151 -7.14 -13.74 -9.20
CA ILE A 151 -8.34 -13.31 -9.93
C ILE A 151 -7.96 -12.65 -11.24
N ILE A 152 -7.09 -11.63 -11.22
CA ILE A 152 -6.72 -10.88 -12.43
C ILE A 152 -5.95 -11.76 -13.42
N TYR A 153 -5.06 -12.61 -12.93
CA TYR A 153 -4.29 -13.56 -13.73
C TYR A 153 -5.20 -14.59 -14.41
N TYR A 154 -6.18 -15.12 -13.69
CA TYR A 154 -7.17 -16.04 -14.26
C TYR A 154 -8.01 -15.37 -15.36
N LEU A 155 -8.35 -14.08 -15.19
CA LEU A 155 -9.17 -13.35 -16.16
C LEU A 155 -8.39 -12.84 -17.38
N LEU A 156 -7.16 -12.36 -17.19
CA LEU A 156 -6.42 -11.57 -18.20
C LEU A 156 -5.02 -12.13 -18.53
N GLY A 157 -4.57 -13.17 -17.84
CA GLY A 157 -3.25 -13.78 -18.03
C GLY A 157 -2.07 -12.92 -17.57
N THR A 158 -0.87 -13.32 -17.99
CA THR A 158 0.43 -12.71 -17.61
C THR A 158 0.61 -11.27 -18.09
N ILE A 159 0.14 -10.96 -19.29
CA ILE A 159 0.25 -9.60 -19.86
C ILE A 159 -0.76 -8.68 -19.18
N GLY A 160 -1.98 -9.18 -18.97
CA GLY A 160 -3.07 -8.44 -18.35
C GLY A 160 -2.75 -7.96 -16.94
N ILE A 161 -2.17 -8.83 -16.09
CA ILE A 161 -1.80 -8.43 -14.73
C ILE A 161 -0.82 -7.25 -14.71
N THR A 162 0.18 -7.26 -15.60
CA THR A 162 1.19 -6.20 -15.64
C THR A 162 0.57 -4.87 -16.06
N ILE A 163 -0.27 -4.88 -17.10
CA ILE A 163 -0.97 -3.68 -17.57
C ILE A 163 -1.92 -3.15 -16.50
N VAL A 164 -2.74 -4.01 -15.89
CA VAL A 164 -3.70 -3.63 -14.85
C VAL A 164 -2.99 -3.06 -13.63
N SER A 165 -1.95 -3.72 -13.13
CA SER A 165 -1.19 -3.23 -11.98
C SER A 165 -0.58 -1.85 -12.24
N VAL A 166 0.02 -1.63 -13.42
CA VAL A 166 0.58 -0.32 -13.79
C VAL A 166 -0.50 0.76 -13.84
N ILE A 167 -1.67 0.46 -14.43
CA ILE A 167 -2.79 1.41 -14.47
C ILE A 167 -3.28 1.75 -13.06
N ILE A 168 -3.46 0.75 -12.19
CA ILE A 168 -3.86 0.95 -10.79
C ILE A 168 -2.87 1.86 -10.06
N ILE A 169 -1.56 1.63 -10.23
CA ILE A 169 -0.51 2.47 -9.63
C ILE A 169 -0.61 3.91 -10.13
N ILE A 170 -0.75 4.13 -11.45
CA ILE A 170 -0.87 5.47 -12.05
C ILE A 170 -2.11 6.20 -11.50
N LEU A 171 -3.25 5.52 -11.41
CA LEU A 171 -4.48 6.08 -10.85
C LEU A 171 -4.32 6.44 -9.37
N GLY A 172 -3.69 5.56 -8.58
CA GLY A 172 -3.38 5.83 -7.17
C GLY A 172 -2.50 7.06 -7.01
N PHE A 173 -1.44 7.18 -7.80
CA PHE A 173 -0.56 8.36 -7.81
C PHE A 173 -1.30 9.65 -8.18
N ALA A 174 -2.18 9.60 -9.20
CA ALA A 174 -2.97 10.76 -9.60
C ALA A 174 -3.88 11.25 -8.46
N MET A 175 -4.49 10.32 -7.73
CA MET A 175 -5.32 10.64 -6.56
C MET A 175 -4.52 11.23 -5.40
N ILE A 176 -3.29 10.76 -5.15
CA ILE A 176 -2.39 11.34 -4.14
C ILE A 176 -2.05 12.80 -4.48
N ILE A 177 -1.73 13.07 -5.75
CA ILE A 177 -1.38 14.41 -6.23
C ILE A 177 -2.63 15.33 -6.27
N ASN A 178 -3.82 14.75 -6.19
CA ASN A 178 -5.12 15.41 -6.37
C ASN A 178 -5.18 16.22 -7.68
N LYS A 179 -4.55 15.67 -8.73
CA LYS A 179 -4.58 16.23 -10.09
C LYS A 179 -5.04 15.15 -11.05
N SER A 180 -5.68 15.56 -12.14
CA SER A 180 -6.03 14.62 -13.18
C SER A 180 -4.75 14.02 -13.81
N VAL A 181 -4.85 12.77 -14.28
CA VAL A 181 -3.75 12.11 -15.01
C VAL A 181 -3.32 12.95 -16.21
N VAL A 182 -4.27 13.64 -16.87
CA VAL A 182 -4.01 14.54 -18.00
C VAL A 182 -3.14 15.72 -17.58
N ASP A 183 -3.44 16.36 -16.44
CA ASP A 183 -2.66 17.50 -15.96
C ASP A 183 -1.24 17.10 -15.53
N ILE A 184 -1.11 15.92 -14.92
CA ILE A 184 0.20 15.34 -14.57
C ILE A 184 1.00 15.07 -15.85
N SER A 185 0.38 14.47 -16.88
CA SER A 185 1.06 14.18 -18.14
C SER A 185 1.56 15.45 -18.84
N LYS A 186 0.77 16.52 -18.87
CA LYS A 186 1.17 17.83 -19.41
C LYS A 186 2.35 18.41 -18.65
N TYR A 187 2.32 18.33 -17.32
CA TYR A 187 3.40 18.83 -16.47
C TYR A 187 4.71 18.05 -16.69
N VAL A 188 4.65 16.71 -16.74
CA VAL A 188 5.80 15.85 -17.03
C VAL A 188 6.36 16.14 -18.43
N PHE A 189 5.51 16.25 -19.43
CA PHE A 189 5.94 16.50 -20.82
C PHE A 189 6.61 17.88 -20.98
N ALA A 190 6.08 18.92 -20.31
CA ALA A 190 6.71 20.23 -20.26
C ALA A 190 8.11 20.15 -19.62
N ARG A 191 8.23 19.49 -18.47
CA ARG A 191 9.50 19.32 -17.74
C ARG A 191 10.54 18.53 -18.54
N LEU A 192 10.11 17.47 -19.25
CA LEU A 192 11.00 16.69 -20.12
C LEU A 192 11.52 17.51 -21.31
N LYS A 193 10.69 18.39 -21.87
CA LYS A 193 11.10 19.30 -22.93
C LYS A 193 12.15 20.30 -22.43
N ASP A 194 12.01 20.78 -21.19
CA ASP A 194 12.98 21.67 -20.55
C ASP A 194 14.32 20.97 -20.28
N VAL A 195 14.29 19.74 -19.75
CA VAL A 195 15.50 18.94 -19.50
C VAL A 195 16.23 18.60 -20.81
N LYS A 196 15.49 18.27 -21.88
CA LYS A 196 16.07 18.01 -23.21
C LYS A 196 16.70 19.27 -23.81
N LYS A 197 16.16 20.45 -23.51
CA LYS A 197 16.72 21.75 -23.92
C LYS A 197 18.02 22.07 -23.17
N ILE A 198 18.11 21.72 -21.89
CA ILE A 198 19.31 21.87 -21.05
C ILE A 198 20.41 20.88 -21.47
N THR A 199 20.09 19.61 -21.71
CA THR A 199 21.08 18.61 -22.19
C THR A 199 21.53 18.86 -23.63
N GLY A 200 20.65 19.35 -24.50
CA GLY A 200 21.02 19.80 -25.86
C GLY A 200 21.90 21.06 -25.88
N SER A 201 21.87 21.87 -24.82
CA SER A 201 22.80 22.99 -24.59
C SER A 201 24.16 22.50 -24.08
N PHE A 202 24.16 21.55 -23.14
CA PHE A 202 25.38 20.95 -22.56
C PHE A 202 26.24 20.24 -23.61
N ASN A 203 25.64 19.53 -24.56
CA ASN A 203 26.36 18.86 -25.65
C ASN A 203 27.03 19.84 -26.64
N ARG A 204 26.70 21.14 -26.55
CA ARG A 204 27.33 22.22 -27.32
C ARG A 204 28.57 22.79 -26.62
N TYR A 205 28.73 22.53 -25.32
CA TYR A 205 29.83 23.05 -24.50
C TYR A 205 31.09 22.15 -24.51
N PHE A 206 30.95 20.84 -24.76
CA PHE A 206 32.05 19.88 -24.81
C PHE A 206 32.56 19.59 -26.23
N LYS A 207 32.25 20.46 -27.19
CA LYS A 207 32.59 20.28 -28.61
C LYS A 207 33.86 21.03 -29.06
N TYR A 208 34.72 21.40 -28.10
CA TYR A 208 36.04 21.99 -28.35
C TYR A 208 37.13 21.02 -27.91
#